data_AF-A0A9E7W915-F1
#
_entry.id   AF-A0A9E7W915-F1
#
_cell.length_a   1.000
_cell.length_b   1.000
_cell.length_c   1.000
_cell.angle_alpha   90.00
_cell.angle_beta   90.00
_cell.angle_gamma   90.00
#
_symmetry.space_group_name_H-M   'P 1'
#
loop_
_entity.id
_entity.type
_entity.pdbx_description
1 polymer ?
#
loop_
_entity_poly.entity_id
_entity_poly.type
_entity_poly.pdbx_seq_one_letter_code
_entity_poly.pdbx_strand_id
1 'polypeptide(L)'
;MFNLKRSVMAFALASAPALAFSAEGVDLPNTLGMTAYGTSSAGYAQMVSIGNLLQNEYGVSLRILPGENDVSRMTPLKTDRVPVCACGIAAYYGAEGVLMFAGENWGPSRSG
;
A
#
# COMPACT_ATOMS: atom_id res chain seq x y z
N MET A 1 -35.49 -39.36 7.60
CA MET A 1 -34.06 -39.69 7.70
C MET A 1 -33.26 -38.55 7.10
N PHE A 2 -32.76 -37.63 7.93
CA PHE A 2 -31.92 -36.51 7.46
C PHE A 2 -30.59 -37.07 6.95
N ASN A 3 -30.25 -36.76 5.71
CA ASN A 3 -29.12 -37.34 5.00
C ASN A 3 -27.82 -36.75 5.58
N LEU A 4 -27.12 -37.52 6.42
CA LEU A 4 -25.94 -37.08 7.20
C LEU A 4 -24.90 -36.32 6.36
N LYS A 5 -24.75 -36.71 5.08
CA LYS A 5 -23.86 -36.05 4.11
C LYS A 5 -24.26 -34.60 3.81
N ARG A 6 -25.55 -34.28 3.80
CA ARG A 6 -26.07 -32.91 3.60
C ARG A 6 -25.86 -32.03 4.82
N SER A 7 -25.96 -32.58 6.03
CA SER A 7 -25.69 -31.83 7.26
C SER A 7 -24.21 -31.50 7.43
N VAL A 8 -23.29 -32.39 7.04
CA VAL A 8 -21.84 -32.13 7.09
C VAL A 8 -21.44 -31.03 6.11
N MET A 9 -22.01 -31.02 4.90
CA MET A 9 -21.72 -30.01 3.88
C MET A 9 -22.30 -28.63 4.23
N ALA A 10 -23.45 -28.58 4.90
CA ALA A 10 -24.03 -27.34 5.42
C ALA A 10 -23.23 -26.76 6.60
N PHE A 11 -22.66 -27.63 7.46
CA PHE A 11 -21.81 -27.19 8.57
C PHE A 11 -20.47 -26.61 8.07
N ALA A 12 -19.88 -27.21 7.03
CA ALA A 12 -18.64 -26.73 6.42
C ALA A 12 -18.78 -25.36 5.73
N LEU A 13 -19.93 -25.07 5.12
CA LEU A 13 -20.21 -23.74 4.54
C LEU A 13 -20.51 -22.68 5.62
N ALA A 14 -21.15 -23.08 6.73
CA ALA A 14 -21.48 -22.16 7.83
C ALA A 14 -20.28 -21.80 8.71
N SER A 15 -19.21 -22.59 8.72
CA SER A 15 -17.97 -22.31 9.47
C SER A 15 -17.00 -21.36 8.76
N ALA A 16 -17.24 -21.00 7.50
CA ALA A 16 -16.36 -20.11 6.73
C ALA A 16 -16.14 -18.69 7.33
N PRO A 17 -17.11 -18.04 8.01
CA PRO A 17 -16.88 -16.71 8.60
C PRO A 17 -16.02 -16.74 9.87
N ALA A 18 -15.85 -17.91 10.51
CA ALA A 18 -15.09 -18.03 11.77
C ALA A 18 -13.57 -17.96 11.58
N LEU A 19 -13.09 -17.94 10.33
CA LEU A 19 -11.68 -17.74 9.96
C LEU A 19 -11.36 -16.30 9.54
N ALA A 20 -12.23 -15.34 9.84
CA ALA A 20 -11.85 -13.94 9.77
C ALA A 20 -10.77 -13.67 10.83
N PHE A 21 -9.51 -13.85 10.45
CA PHE A 21 -8.35 -13.39 11.20
C PHE A 21 -8.47 -11.85 11.32
N SER A 22 -8.95 -11.37 12.45
CA SER A 22 -8.62 -10.00 12.87
C SER A 22 -7.10 -9.94 13.04
N ALA A 23 -6.46 -8.97 12.41
CA ALA A 23 -5.03 -8.73 12.59
C ALA A 23 -4.81 -8.22 14.03
N GLU A 24 -4.56 -9.14 14.95
CA GLU A 24 -4.29 -8.82 16.35
C GLU A 24 -2.85 -8.27 16.46
N GLY A 25 -2.73 -6.99 16.80
CA GLY A 25 -1.43 -6.31 16.97
C GLY A 25 -0.82 -5.78 15.68
N VAL A 26 -1.40 -4.71 15.12
CA VAL A 26 -0.80 -3.96 14.01
C VAL A 26 0.39 -3.14 14.57
N ASP A 27 1.60 -3.65 14.39
CA ASP A 27 2.85 -2.96 14.76
C ASP A 27 3.28 -2.04 13.61
N LEU A 28 2.97 -0.75 13.75
CA LEU A 28 3.34 0.28 12.78
C LEU A 28 4.39 1.21 13.39
N PRO A 29 5.32 1.74 12.57
CA PRO A 29 6.24 2.76 13.03
C PRO A 29 5.46 4.02 13.45
N ASN A 30 5.93 4.72 14.49
CA ASN A 30 5.35 6.00 14.92
C ASN A 30 5.25 7.05 13.80
N THR A 31 6.08 6.92 12.77
CA THR A 31 6.03 7.76 11.57
C THR A 31 6.22 6.91 10.33
N LEU A 32 5.28 7.01 9.39
CA LEU A 32 5.35 6.40 8.08
C LEU A 32 5.65 7.48 7.04
N GLY A 33 6.75 7.33 6.31
CA GLY A 33 7.05 8.20 5.16
C GLY A 33 6.41 7.67 3.90
N MET A 34 5.91 8.56 3.03
CA MET A 34 5.49 8.16 1.69
C MET A 34 5.55 9.31 0.69
N THR A 35 5.58 8.99 -0.59
CA THR A 35 5.41 9.97 -1.68
C THR A 35 3.98 10.01 -2.20
N ALA A 36 3.56 11.17 -2.70
CA ALA A 36 2.26 11.39 -3.30
C ALA A 36 2.32 12.41 -4.45
N TYR A 37 1.20 12.60 -5.14
CA TYR A 37 1.02 13.67 -6.12
C TYR A 37 1.20 15.08 -5.49
N GLY A 38 1.34 16.10 -6.33
CA GLY A 38 1.51 17.50 -5.88
C GLY A 38 0.37 17.99 -4.99
N THR A 39 0.63 19.00 -4.16
CA THR A 39 -0.27 19.47 -3.08
C THR A 39 -1.64 19.95 -3.57
N SER A 40 -1.74 20.38 -4.82
CA SER A 40 -3.00 20.80 -5.46
C SER A 40 -3.83 19.66 -6.05
N SER A 41 -3.34 18.43 -6.00
CA SER A 41 -3.99 17.27 -6.60
C SER A 41 -4.99 16.59 -5.65
N ALA A 42 -5.99 15.92 -6.22
CA ALA A 42 -6.88 15.04 -5.47
C ALA A 42 -6.13 13.89 -4.77
N GLY A 43 -5.07 13.37 -5.41
CA GLY A 43 -4.24 12.30 -4.83
C GLY A 43 -3.52 12.75 -3.54
N TYR A 44 -3.07 14.00 -3.47
CA TYR A 44 -2.49 14.54 -2.24
C TYR A 44 -3.55 14.66 -1.13
N ALA A 45 -4.74 15.17 -1.46
CA ALA A 45 -5.85 15.26 -0.51
C ALA A 45 -6.27 13.88 0.04
N GLN A 46 -6.29 12.85 -0.81
CA GLN A 46 -6.55 11.47 -0.39
C GLN A 46 -5.49 10.98 0.61
N MET A 47 -4.22 11.25 0.37
CA MET A 47 -3.15 10.85 1.28
C MET A 47 -3.19 11.59 2.62
N VAL A 48 -3.57 12.87 2.63
CA VAL A 48 -3.80 13.61 3.88
C VAL A 48 -4.91 12.96 4.71
N SER A 49 -6.02 12.57 4.06
CA SER A 49 -7.12 11.86 4.73
C SER A 49 -6.69 10.50 5.30
N ILE A 50 -5.89 9.73 4.56
CA ILE A 50 -5.30 8.48 5.07
C ILE A 50 -4.37 8.75 6.25
N GLY A 51 -3.57 9.82 6.20
CA GLY A 51 -2.71 10.22 7.31
C GLY A 51 -3.48 10.55 8.58
N ASN A 52 -4.60 11.27 8.45
CA ASN A 52 -5.50 11.54 9.57
C ASN A 52 -6.09 10.25 10.16
N LEU A 53 -6.50 9.30 9.31
CA LEU A 53 -6.98 8.00 9.76
C LEU A 53 -5.91 7.22 10.52
N LEU A 54 -4.68 7.14 9.97
CA LEU A 54 -3.55 6.46 10.62
C LEU A 54 -3.21 7.09 11.98
N GLN A 55 -3.27 8.41 12.05
CA GLN A 55 -3.01 9.12 13.30
C GLN A 55 -4.10 8.85 14.35
N ASN A 56 -5.37 8.81 13.94
CA ASN A 56 -6.51 8.65 14.84
C ASN A 56 -6.67 7.20 15.34
N GLU A 57 -6.49 6.21 14.47
CA GLU A 57 -6.74 4.80 14.78
C GLU A 57 -5.49 4.08 15.32
N TYR A 58 -4.30 4.48 14.86
CA TYR A 58 -3.05 3.78 15.16
C TYR A 58 -1.99 4.65 15.83
N GLY A 59 -2.24 5.96 16.03
CA GLY A 59 -1.23 6.87 16.58
C GLY A 59 -0.08 7.18 15.62
N VAL A 60 -0.16 6.77 14.35
CA VAL A 60 0.92 6.85 13.36
C VAL A 60 0.86 8.15 12.58
N SER A 61 1.94 8.91 12.57
CA SER A 61 2.06 10.12 11.75
C SER A 61 2.46 9.77 10.30
N LEU A 62 1.69 10.24 9.32
CA LEU A 62 2.02 10.04 7.91
C LEU A 62 2.76 11.28 7.34
N ARG A 63 4.02 11.11 6.95
CA ARG A 63 4.84 12.15 6.33
C ARG A 63 4.78 12.04 4.80
N ILE A 64 4.05 12.95 4.17
CA ILE A 64 3.84 12.98 2.72
C ILE A 64 4.92 13.82 2.03
N LEU A 65 5.60 13.25 1.03
CA LEU A 65 6.55 13.90 0.15
C LEU A 65 5.89 14.13 -1.23
N PRO A 66 5.41 15.36 -1.54
CA PRO A 66 4.77 15.62 -2.82
C PRO A 66 5.78 15.59 -3.97
N GLY A 67 5.41 14.95 -5.07
CA GLY A 67 6.17 14.91 -6.31
C GLY A 67 5.32 15.33 -7.51
N GLU A 68 5.82 16.28 -8.30
CA GLU A 68 5.11 16.85 -9.44
C GLU A 68 5.06 15.91 -10.67
N ASN A 69 5.93 14.89 -10.73
CA ASN A 69 5.96 13.92 -11.83
C ASN A 69 6.32 12.51 -11.34
N ASP A 70 6.20 11.52 -12.23
CA ASP A 70 6.41 10.11 -11.89
C ASP A 70 7.82 9.82 -11.36
N VAL A 71 8.83 10.43 -11.98
CA VAL A 71 10.24 10.28 -11.59
C VAL A 71 10.48 10.82 -10.19
N SER A 72 10.00 12.04 -9.89
CA SER A 72 10.19 12.65 -8.57
C SER A 72 9.43 11.94 -7.46
N ARG A 73 8.29 11.31 -7.76
CA ARG A 73 7.54 10.46 -6.80
C ARG A 73 8.21 9.12 -6.54
N MET A 74 8.78 8.48 -7.57
CA MET A 74 9.45 7.18 -7.45
C MET A 74 10.87 7.29 -6.87
N THR A 75 11.53 8.44 -6.99
CA THR A 75 12.93 8.60 -6.54
C THR A 75 13.12 8.34 -5.04
N PRO A 76 12.27 8.86 -4.13
CA PRO A 76 12.38 8.55 -2.70
C PRO A 76 12.14 7.07 -2.37
N LEU A 77 11.29 6.37 -3.14
CA LEU A 77 11.06 4.94 -2.98
C LEU A 77 12.31 4.15 -3.41
N LYS A 78 12.88 4.49 -4.57
CA LYS A 78 14.10 3.88 -5.10
C LYS A 78 15.34 4.06 -4.20
N THR A 79 15.38 5.13 -3.44
CA THR A 79 16.52 5.49 -2.57
C THR A 79 16.28 5.12 -1.11
N ASP A 80 15.30 4.25 -0.84
CA ASP A 80 14.90 3.77 0.49
C ASP A 80 14.59 4.89 1.51
N ARG A 81 14.27 6.10 1.02
CA ARG A 81 13.89 7.22 1.88
C ARG A 81 12.45 7.14 2.35
N VAL A 82 11.61 6.44 1.60
CA VAL A 82 10.24 6.11 2.00
C VAL A 82 9.94 4.66 1.63
N PRO A 83 9.21 3.92 2.47
CA PRO A 83 8.82 2.55 2.17
C PRO A 83 7.67 2.42 1.17
N VAL A 84 6.91 3.51 0.93
CA VAL A 84 5.66 3.46 0.14
C VAL A 84 5.56 4.66 -0.81
N CYS A 85 4.99 4.44 -2.00
CA CYS A 85 4.59 5.51 -2.91
C CYS A 85 3.13 5.39 -3.34
N ALA A 86 2.38 6.50 -3.30
CA ALA A 86 1.14 6.68 -4.05
C ALA A 86 1.45 7.12 -5.49
N CYS A 87 1.95 6.18 -6.30
CA CYS A 87 2.59 6.45 -7.59
C CYS A 87 1.69 6.25 -8.83
N GLY A 88 0.51 5.63 -8.68
CA GLY A 88 -0.36 5.31 -9.81
C GLY A 88 0.35 4.49 -10.89
N ILE A 89 0.23 4.90 -12.16
CA ILE A 89 0.82 4.18 -13.31
C ILE A 89 2.36 4.11 -13.26
N ALA A 90 3.02 5.02 -12.55
CA ALA A 90 4.48 4.99 -12.41
C ALA A 90 4.97 3.70 -11.72
N ALA A 91 4.14 3.10 -10.85
CA ALA A 91 4.46 1.82 -10.23
C ALA A 91 4.54 0.70 -11.28
N TYR A 92 3.63 0.70 -12.26
CA TYR A 92 3.66 -0.24 -13.38
C TYR A 92 4.87 -0.01 -14.29
N TYR A 93 5.11 1.24 -14.70
CA TYR A 93 6.26 1.53 -15.56
C TYR A 93 7.61 1.24 -14.88
N GLY A 94 7.71 1.48 -13.57
CA GLY A 94 8.88 1.12 -12.78
C GLY A 94 9.06 -0.40 -12.64
N ALA A 95 7.98 -1.15 -12.44
CA ALA A 95 8.04 -2.61 -12.33
C ALA A 95 8.44 -3.28 -13.66
N GLU A 96 7.88 -2.81 -14.77
CA GLU A 96 8.18 -3.34 -16.12
C GLU A 96 9.47 -2.77 -16.72
N GLY A 97 10.05 -1.74 -16.11
CA GLY A 97 11.23 -1.05 -16.65
C GLY A 97 10.99 -0.45 -18.04
N VAL A 98 9.88 0.28 -18.21
CA VAL A 98 9.48 0.87 -19.50
C VAL A 98 9.39 2.40 -19.45
N LEU A 99 9.34 3.03 -20.63
CA LEU A 99 9.21 4.48 -20.79
C LEU A 99 10.31 5.24 -20.02
N MET A 100 9.94 6.18 -19.14
CA MET A 100 10.87 6.97 -18.35
C MET A 100 11.67 6.14 -17.32
N PHE A 101 11.27 4.88 -17.08
CA PHE A 101 11.93 3.95 -16.18
C PHE A 101 12.70 2.84 -16.91
N ALA A 102 12.88 2.94 -18.24
CA ALA A 102 13.65 1.96 -19.03
C ALA A 102 15.18 2.14 -18.94
N GLY A 103 15.65 3.22 -18.31
CA GLY A 103 17.09 3.47 -18.14
C GLY A 103 17.74 2.52 -17.14
N GLU A 104 19.02 2.21 -17.35
CA GLU A 104 19.82 1.35 -16.45
C GLU A 104 19.81 1.86 -14.99
N ASN A 105 19.71 3.18 -14.83
CA ASN A 105 19.60 3.81 -13.52
C ASN A 105 18.31 3.46 -12.78
N TRP A 106 17.26 2.97 -13.45
CA TRP A 106 15.96 2.55 -12.90
C TRP A 106 15.70 1.04 -12.96
N GLY A 107 16.56 0.29 -13.67
CA GLY A 107 16.51 -1.17 -13.76
C GLY A 107 16.72 -1.87 -12.41
N PRO A 108 16.76 -3.22 -12.37
CA PRO A 108 16.69 -4.00 -11.13
C PRO A 108 17.62 -3.49 -10.03
N SER A 109 17.04 -2.76 -9.08
CA SER A 109 17.76 -2.28 -7.90
C SER A 109 17.92 -3.45 -6.93
N ARG A 110 19.14 -3.69 -6.43
CA ARG A 110 19.32 -4.60 -5.30
C ARG A 110 18.48 -4.10 -4.13
N SER A 111 17.48 -4.87 -3.72
CA SER A 111 16.91 -4.74 -2.39
C SER A 111 18.02 -5.09 -1.39
N GLY A 112 18.46 -4.11 -0.62
CA GLY A 112 19.40 -4.33 0.49
C GLY A 112 18.78 -5.16 1.59
#